data_AF-A0A3C1F1L5-F1
#
_entry.id   AF-A0A3C1F1L5-F1
#
_cell.length_a   1.000
_cell.length_b   1.000
_cell.length_c   1.000
_cell.angle_alpha   90.00
_cell.angle_beta   90.00
_cell.angle_gamma   90.00
#
_symmetry.space_group_name_H-M   'P 1'
#
loop_
_entity.id
_entity.type
_entity.pdbx_description
1 polymer ?
#
loop_
_entity_poly.entity_id
_entity_poly.type
_entity_poly.pdbx_seq_one_letter_code
_entity_poly.pdbx_strand_id
1 'polypeptide(L)' 'MEKVSKPDEEWKAQLTPEQYRVTRRKGTERAFAGSYWNHHEAGVYRCVGCGI' A
#
# COMPACT_ATOMS: atom_id res chain seq x y z
N MET A 1 0.44 20.68 -0.41
CA MET A 1 -0.02 19.29 -0.24
C MET A 1 0.04 18.98 1.24
N GLU A 2 -1.10 18.70 1.87
CA GLU A 2 -1.14 18.43 3.31
C GLU A 2 -0.56 17.04 3.62
N LYS A 3 0.17 16.94 4.74
CA LYS A 3 0.80 15.70 5.17
C LYS A 3 -0.25 14.81 5.83
N VAL A 4 -0.47 13.61 5.29
CA VAL A 4 -1.39 12.62 5.88
C VAL A 4 -0.76 12.05 7.15
N SER A 5 -1.41 12.29 8.29
CA SER A 5 -1.05 11.73 9.60
C SER A 5 -2.26 11.04 10.20
N LYS A 6 -2.15 9.73 10.45
CA LYS A 6 -3.18 8.89 11.07
C LYS A 6 -2.50 7.96 12.09
N PRO A 7 -3.20 7.57 13.17
CA PRO A 7 -2.70 6.60 14.13
C PRO A 7 -2.48 5.22 13.49
N ASP A 8 -1.60 4.41 14.07
CA ASP A 8 -1.22 3.11 13.52
C ASP A 8 -2.41 2.13 13.41
N GLU A 9 -3.29 2.11 14.40
CA GLU A 9 -4.48 1.26 14.39
C GLU A 9 -5.47 1.64 13.27
N GLU A 10 -5.55 2.92 12.90
CA GLU A 10 -6.36 3.34 11.76
C GLU A 10 -5.76 2.81 10.44
N TRP A 11 -4.43 2.85 10.29
CA TRP A 11 -3.77 2.24 9.12
C TRP A 11 -3.98 0.75 9.03
N LYS A 12 -3.89 0.06 10.17
CA LYS A 12 -4.07 -1.38 10.27
C LYS A 12 -5.52 -1.81 9.97
N ALA A 13 -6.49 -0.95 10.26
CA ALA A 13 -7.89 -1.18 9.90
C ALA A 13 -8.21 -0.88 8.42
N GLN A 14 -7.53 0.08 7.80
CA GLN A 14 -7.79 0.49 6.41
C GLN A 14 -7.07 -0.36 5.35
N LEU A 15 -5.90 -0.89 5.69
CA LEU A 15 -5.06 -1.63 4.76
C LEU A 15 -5.26 -3.14 4.92
N THR A 16 -5.06 -3.91 3.84
CA THR A 16 -4.95 -5.36 3.98
C THR A 16 -3.72 -5.72 4.86
N PRO A 17 -3.70 -6.90 5.50
CA PRO A 17 -2.56 -7.30 6.33
C PRO A 17 -1.22 -7.20 5.60
N GLU A 18 -1.18 -7.55 4.31
CA GLU A 18 0.01 -7.48 3.48
C GLU A 18 0.40 -6.04 3.13
N GLN A 19 -0.57 -5.20 2.74
CA GLN A 19 -0.32 -3.78 2.46
C GLN A 19 0.20 -3.04 3.70
N TYR A 20 -0.37 -3.30 4.88
CA TYR A 20 0.10 -2.73 6.14
C TYR A 20 1.51 -3.23 6.48
N ARG A 21 1.78 -4.53 6.34
CA ARG A 21 3.12 -5.10 6.55
C ARG A 21 4.16 -4.45 5.63
N VAL A 22 3.86 -4.30 4.35
CA VAL A 22 4.77 -3.69 3.37
C VAL A 22 4.96 -2.19 3.66
N THR A 23 3.88 -1.42 3.74
CA THR A 23 3.96 0.06 3.81
C THR A 23 4.29 0.63 5.20
N ARG A 24 3.96 -0.08 6.29
CA ARG A 24 4.16 0.39 7.67
C ARG A 24 5.23 -0.38 8.43
N ARG A 25 5.43 -1.66 8.11
CA ARG A 25 6.45 -2.52 8.76
C ARG A 25 7.68 -2.78 7.90
N LYS A 26 7.85 -2.04 6.79
CA LYS A 26 8.98 -2.18 5.85
C LYS A 26 9.13 -3.62 5.32
N GLY A 27 8.02 -4.33 5.18
CA GLY A 27 8.00 -5.66 4.61
C GLY A 27 8.17 -5.64 3.09
N THR A 28 8.54 -6.80 2.55
CA THR A 28 8.54 -7.05 1.10
C THR A 28 7.56 -8.18 0.82
N GLU A 29 6.71 -8.03 -0.20
CA GLU A 29 5.83 -9.09 -0.68
C GLU A 29 6.64 -10.25 -1.27
N ARG A 30 6.02 -11.44 -1.39
CA ARG A 30 6.66 -12.58 -2.04
C ARG A 30 6.85 -12.29 -3.52
N ALA A 31 7.93 -12.81 -4.10
CA ALA A 31 8.18 -12.71 -5.54
C ALA A 31 6.95 -13.18 -6.35
N PHE A 32 6.56 -12.35 -7.33
CA PHE A 32 5.45 -12.60 -8.26
C PHE A 32 4.06 -12.77 -7.61
N ALA A 33 3.86 -12.28 -6.38
CA ALA A 33 2.59 -12.39 -5.66
C ALA A 33 1.75 -11.10 -5.63
N GLY A 34 2.35 -9.93 -5.92
CA GLY A 34 1.65 -8.65 -5.87
C GLY A 34 0.56 -8.53 -6.92
N SER A 35 -0.59 -7.93 -6.60
CA SER A 35 -1.75 -7.86 -7.51
C SER A 35 -1.43 -7.19 -8.86
N TYR A 36 -0.41 -6.34 -8.91
CA TYR A 36 0.00 -5.63 -10.12
C TYR A 36 1.29 -6.17 -10.74
N TRP A 37 1.78 -7.36 -10.34
CA TRP A 37 3.06 -7.89 -10.83
C TRP A 37 3.11 -8.05 -12.37
N ASN A 38 1.95 -8.32 -13.00
CA ASN A 38 1.81 -8.52 -14.45
C ASN A 38 0.80 -7.55 -15.09
N HIS A 39 0.59 -6.39 -14.49
CA HIS A 39 -0.44 -5.46 -14.93
C HIS A 39 0.08 -4.54 -16.03
N HIS A 40 -0.63 -4.49 -17.17
CA HIS A 40 -0.22 -3.78 -18.39
C HIS A 40 -1.23 -2.74 -18.88
N GLU A 41 -2.36 -2.57 -18.18
CA GLU A 41 -3.38 -1.62 -18.60
C GLU A 41 -2.92 -0.17 -18.39
N ALA A 42 -3.42 0.74 -19.23
CA ALA A 42 -3.14 2.16 -19.11
C ALA A 42 -3.79 2.73 -17.84
N GLY A 43 -3.02 3.50 -17.05
CA GLY A 43 -3.51 4.08 -15.82
C GLY A 43 -2.43 4.79 -15.01
N VAL A 44 -2.75 5.13 -13.76
CA VAL A 44 -1.82 5.78 -12.83
C VAL A 44 -1.84 5.03 -11.51
N TYR A 45 -0.66 4.59 -11.06
CA TYR A 45 -0.49 4.02 -9.74
C TYR A 45 -0.42 5.13 -8.69
N ARG A 46 -1.11 4.93 -7.57
CA ARG A 46 -1.11 5.84 -6.43
C ARG A 46 -0.70 5.10 -5.17
N CYS A 47 -0.15 5.83 -4.20
CA CYS A 47 0.21 5.24 -2.91
C CYS A 47 -1.03 4.64 -2.23
N VAL A 48 -1.00 3.34 -1.90
CA VAL A 48 -2.13 2.68 -1.21
C VAL A 48 -2.41 3.27 0.18
N GLY A 49 -1.41 3.92 0.80
CA GLY A 49 -1.55 4.59 2.08
C GLY A 49 -2.19 5.98 1.96
N CYS A 50 -1.53 6.91 1.27
CA CYS A 50 -1.99 8.31 1.24
C CYS A 50 -2.83 8.68 0.02
N GLY A 51 -2.90 7.83 -1.01
CA GLY A 51 -3.65 8.10 -2.24
C GLY A 51 -3.10 9.24 -3.10
N ILE A 52 -1.95 9.79 -2.70
CA ILE A 52 -1.20 10.87 -3.36
C ILE A 52 -0.03 10.27 -4.13
#